data_AF-A0A1A8P999-F1
#
_entry.id   AF-A0A1A8P999-F1
#
_cell.length_a   1.000
_cell.length_b   1.000
_cell.length_c   1.000
_cell.angle_alpha   90.00
_cell.angle_beta   90.00
_cell.angle_gamma   90.00
#
_symmetry.space_group_name_H-M   'P 1'
#
loop_
_entity.id
_entity.type
_entity.pdbx_description
1 polymer ?
#
loop_
_entity_poly.entity_id
_entity_poly.type
_entity_poly.pdbx_seq_one_letter_code
_entity_poly.pdbx_strand_id
1 'polypeptide(L)'
;MDEINNVEQSFPTDVTTLTQRPRLSPFWNHLERCRSPSDVLDLTRMYSPTHHQVSNCLTHMWFSTKKMSEEQRFYELQLMFEHPEFDKFLQRAIKSVQFMRNNDITYALLSLVKLGVPQRSYVVQTFLRACQEKLSDFDEKNLSILASCLKQMDGPNVDALKEGMRLVVEVSLPGIKNVVALQTMMNLLGKDSPKDLKQKLERKALSMSDQFSLPNSQHMICTMAAMGFYSKPLLHVCCKRIAENLHSIPFTRLYQVLLSCKELLYRDSHLLTEISEYVASTLDIWTNKQLVLFLSAFEGLVFCPSALMEAYAGKVMENPNALTLKDLLCVLKVYSSFNYDLRHRRQHFLDSLSDALGSYLPNMPVLQLLKAVYCLCLLNHFPSVLLEHLLDSHVLEQLETAKFPKSREQMFQVVDLCLRLDCPPLPQPLTVPSSVLGNSSPNRPLVNPRLSRSLQSLLAGQTYTEFQETVVVGNFYVVDGVITKPLPNQSCETETSSCAEEQSSPAGSSQRIAVIYAPNSSFCYDTSHPRGHLAVQIRHLQILGYSPVL
;
A
#
# COMPACT_ATOMS: atom_id res chain seq x y z
N MET A 1 -9.04 8.38 7.22
CA MET A 1 -10.04 9.19 7.95
C MET A 1 -9.32 10.43 8.42
N ASP A 2 -9.79 11.58 7.94
CA ASP A 2 -9.50 12.96 8.36
C ASP A 2 -8.03 13.37 8.58
N GLU A 3 -7.31 13.63 7.48
CA GLU A 3 -6.07 14.43 7.51
C GLU A 3 -6.13 15.57 6.48
N ILE A 4 -6.86 16.65 6.81
CA ILE A 4 -6.63 18.02 6.28
C ILE A 4 -6.47 19.01 7.46
N ASN A 5 -6.23 18.51 8.68
CA ASN A 5 -6.14 19.33 9.89
C ASN A 5 -4.69 19.60 10.31
N ASN A 6 -3.86 20.13 9.42
CA ASN A 6 -2.64 20.82 9.84
C ASN A 6 -2.31 21.95 8.85
N VAL A 7 -3.12 23.00 8.92
CA VAL A 7 -2.68 24.35 8.61
C VAL A 7 -2.73 25.09 9.94
N GLU A 8 -1.67 24.96 10.73
CA GLU A 8 -1.38 25.95 11.76
C GLU A 8 -1.08 27.28 11.05
N GLN A 9 -2.07 28.17 11.01
CA GLN A 9 -1.81 29.57 10.75
C GLN A 9 -1.62 30.26 12.10
N SER A 10 -0.37 30.54 12.41
CA SER A 10 0.03 31.58 13.34
C SER A 10 -0.57 32.92 12.88
N PHE A 11 -1.20 33.62 13.81
CA PHE A 11 -1.57 35.02 13.62
C PHE A 11 -0.28 35.86 13.45
N PRO A 12 -0.25 36.91 12.62
CA PRO A 12 0.89 37.81 12.58
C PRO A 12 0.95 38.58 13.90
N THR A 13 1.95 38.26 14.73
CA THR A 13 2.33 39.07 15.89
C THR A 13 3.31 40.14 15.42
N ASP A 14 2.81 41.20 14.77
CA ASP A 14 3.62 42.40 14.55
C ASP A 14 3.55 43.28 15.81
N VAL A 15 4.63 43.20 16.59
CA VAL A 15 4.95 44.16 17.64
C VAL A 15 5.55 45.39 16.95
N THR A 16 5.13 46.57 17.43
CA THR A 16 5.66 47.92 17.15
C THR A 16 5.23 48.60 15.85
N THR A 17 4.07 49.27 15.90
CA THR A 17 3.99 50.75 15.83
C THR A 17 2.59 51.20 16.24
N LEU A 18 2.51 52.09 17.23
CA LEU A 18 1.27 52.65 17.76
C LEU A 18 0.61 53.58 16.73
N THR A 19 -0.31 53.04 15.93
CA THR A 19 -1.25 53.85 15.15
C THR A 19 -2.64 53.21 15.18
N GLN A 20 -3.50 53.82 15.99
CA GLN A 20 -4.97 53.76 16.04
C GLN A 20 -5.64 52.50 15.43
N ARG A 21 -5.95 51.51 16.28
CA ARG A 21 -6.86 50.39 15.94
C ARG A 21 -8.23 50.96 15.50
N PRO A 22 -8.79 50.56 14.34
CA PRO A 22 -10.14 50.95 13.98
C PRO A 22 -11.12 50.32 14.98
N ARG A 23 -12.08 51.10 15.47
CA ARG A 23 -13.13 50.63 16.39
C ARG A 23 -13.87 49.45 15.76
N LEU A 24 -13.64 48.23 16.26
CA LEU A 24 -14.36 47.03 15.83
C LEU A 24 -15.86 47.26 16.02
N SER A 25 -16.66 47.08 14.96
CA SER A 25 -18.12 47.26 15.03
C SER A 25 -18.72 46.33 16.11
N PRO A 26 -19.79 46.73 16.83
CA PRO A 26 -20.38 45.94 17.90
C PRO A 26 -20.73 44.51 17.47
N PHE A 27 -21.12 44.31 16.21
CA PHE A 27 -21.34 42.99 15.62
C PHE A 27 -20.18 42.01 15.80
N TRP A 28 -18.93 42.45 15.58
CA TRP A 28 -17.74 41.59 15.67
C TRP A 28 -17.49 41.08 17.08
N ASN A 29 -17.64 41.97 18.07
CA ASN A 29 -17.50 41.60 19.47
C ASN A 29 -18.56 40.57 19.92
N HIS A 30 -19.75 40.61 19.30
CA HIS A 30 -20.80 39.62 19.58
C HIS A 30 -20.57 38.32 18.82
N LEU A 31 -20.08 38.38 17.58
CA LEU A 31 -19.75 37.18 16.79
C LEU A 31 -18.67 36.33 17.47
N GLU A 32 -17.61 36.95 17.99
CA GLU A 32 -16.53 36.24 18.73
C GLU A 32 -17.02 35.55 20.01
N ARG A 33 -18.15 36.00 20.57
CA ARG A 33 -18.75 35.42 21.78
C ARG A 33 -19.67 34.24 21.47
N CYS A 34 -20.11 34.07 20.22
CA CYS A 34 -20.91 32.92 19.81
C CYS A 34 -20.12 31.61 20.02
N ARG A 35 -20.76 30.60 20.61
CA ARG A 35 -20.16 29.28 20.87
C ARG A 35 -20.80 28.18 20.05
N SER A 36 -21.97 28.42 19.47
CA SER A 36 -22.69 27.48 18.60
C SER A 36 -23.07 28.11 17.25
N PRO A 37 -23.43 27.31 16.22
CA PRO A 37 -24.04 27.84 15.01
C PRO A 37 -25.36 28.57 15.28
N SER A 38 -26.16 28.07 16.22
CA SER A 38 -27.43 28.67 16.64
C SER A 38 -27.24 30.08 17.21
N ASP A 39 -26.20 30.30 18.04
CA ASP A 39 -25.87 31.63 18.57
C ASP A 39 -25.56 32.64 17.45
N VAL A 40 -24.91 32.17 16.37
CA VAL A 40 -24.63 33.01 15.21
C VAL A 40 -25.92 33.34 14.47
N LEU A 41 -26.85 32.39 14.34
CA LEU A 41 -28.16 32.65 13.73
C LEU A 41 -28.98 33.65 14.54
N ASP A 42 -29.01 33.52 15.87
CA ASP A 42 -29.62 34.51 16.76
C ASP A 42 -28.98 35.89 16.61
N LEU A 43 -27.67 35.96 16.44
CA LEU A 43 -26.98 37.22 16.16
C LEU A 43 -27.43 37.84 14.83
N THR A 44 -27.63 37.02 13.78
CA THR A 44 -28.11 37.50 12.48
C THR A 44 -29.58 37.92 12.47
N ARG A 45 -30.32 37.60 13.54
CA ARG A 45 -31.66 38.14 13.81
C ARG A 45 -31.58 39.55 14.38
N MET A 46 -30.61 39.79 15.28
CA MET A 46 -30.43 41.10 15.93
C MET A 46 -29.74 42.12 15.02
N TYR A 47 -28.86 41.66 14.14
CA TYR A 47 -28.11 42.50 13.21
C TYR A 47 -28.34 42.03 11.78
N SER A 48 -28.44 42.96 10.82
CA SER A 48 -28.41 42.61 9.40
C SER A 48 -26.96 42.59 8.91
N PRO A 49 -26.31 41.42 8.77
CA PRO A 49 -24.91 41.35 8.37
C PRO A 49 -24.71 41.90 6.95
N THR A 50 -23.60 42.62 6.75
CA THR A 50 -23.12 43.03 5.42
C THR A 50 -22.67 41.81 4.60
N HIS A 51 -22.47 41.98 3.29
CA HIS A 51 -22.05 40.89 2.40
C HIS A 51 -20.80 40.15 2.88
N HIS A 52 -19.79 40.87 3.39
CA HIS A 52 -18.60 40.28 3.99
C HIS A 52 -18.91 39.56 5.32
N GLN A 53 -19.72 40.16 6.18
CA GLN A 53 -20.11 39.57 7.47
C GLN A 53 -20.89 38.26 7.32
N VAL A 54 -21.61 38.05 6.21
CA VAL A 54 -22.28 36.78 5.93
C VAL A 54 -21.26 35.63 5.79
N SER A 55 -20.15 35.85 5.08
CA SER A 55 -19.07 34.85 4.98
C SER A 55 -18.45 34.56 6.35
N ASN A 56 -18.24 35.61 7.15
CA ASN A 56 -17.67 35.48 8.50
C ASN A 56 -18.60 34.70 9.43
N CYS A 57 -19.92 34.93 9.36
CA CYS A 57 -20.91 34.14 10.09
C CYS A 57 -20.82 32.65 9.72
N LEU A 58 -20.84 32.31 8.43
CA LEU A 58 -20.72 30.92 7.97
C LEU A 58 -19.40 30.27 8.44
N THR A 59 -18.30 30.99 8.32
CA THR A 59 -16.98 30.52 8.75
C THR A 59 -16.93 30.32 10.26
N HIS A 60 -17.55 31.21 11.03
CA HIS A 60 -17.62 31.11 12.49
C HIS A 60 -18.51 29.96 12.95
N MET A 61 -19.67 29.75 12.30
CA MET A 61 -20.53 28.58 12.53
C MET A 61 -19.74 27.28 12.28
N TRP A 62 -19.01 27.20 11.16
CA TRP A 62 -18.19 26.02 10.91
C TRP A 62 -17.09 25.85 11.95
N PHE A 63 -16.37 26.91 12.31
CA PHE A 63 -15.27 26.82 13.26
C PHE A 63 -15.72 26.48 14.68
N SER A 64 -16.91 26.93 15.11
CA SER A 64 -17.47 26.55 16.41
C SER A 64 -17.76 25.04 16.47
N THR A 65 -18.27 24.43 15.39
CA THR A 65 -18.49 22.97 15.34
C THR A 65 -17.21 22.15 15.42
N LYS A 66 -16.04 22.69 15.03
CA LYS A 66 -14.75 21.98 15.15
C LYS A 66 -14.28 21.78 16.58
N LYS A 67 -14.78 22.59 17.52
CA LYS A 67 -14.40 22.54 18.93
C LYS A 67 -15.29 21.62 19.76
N MET A 68 -16.33 21.04 19.16
CA MET A 68 -17.34 20.20 19.80
C MET A 68 -16.99 18.70 19.69
N SER A 69 -17.47 17.88 20.62
CA SER A 69 -17.44 16.42 20.47
C SER A 69 -18.35 15.97 19.32
N GLU A 70 -18.20 14.73 18.83
CA GLU A 70 -19.04 14.21 17.71
C GLU A 70 -20.54 14.23 18.06
N GLU A 71 -20.91 13.82 19.27
CA GLU A 71 -22.29 13.85 19.76
C GLU A 71 -22.83 15.28 19.81
N GLN A 72 -22.08 16.21 20.42
CA GLN A 72 -22.47 17.62 20.50
C GLN A 72 -22.63 18.25 19.11
N ARG A 73 -21.69 17.95 18.20
CA ARG A 73 -21.74 18.44 16.84
C ARG A 73 -22.99 17.96 16.10
N PHE A 74 -23.39 16.70 16.30
CA PHE A 74 -24.60 16.16 15.69
C PHE A 74 -25.85 16.92 16.15
N TYR A 75 -26.01 17.11 17.45
CA TYR A 75 -27.15 17.86 18.01
C TYR A 75 -27.15 19.33 17.58
N GLU A 76 -26.01 20.01 17.61
CA GLU A 76 -25.91 21.42 17.22
C GLU A 76 -26.19 21.65 15.74
N LEU A 77 -25.75 20.74 14.86
CA LEU A 77 -26.10 20.81 13.44
C LEU A 77 -27.59 20.60 13.24
N GLN A 78 -28.23 19.67 13.96
CA GLN A 78 -29.68 19.49 13.90
C GLN A 78 -30.42 20.76 14.31
N LEU A 79 -30.04 21.37 15.44
CA LEU A 79 -30.62 22.63 15.92
C LEU A 79 -30.43 23.76 14.90
N MET A 80 -29.26 23.85 14.27
CA MET A 80 -28.99 24.82 13.21
C MET A 80 -29.97 24.67 12.03
N PHE A 81 -30.21 23.44 11.57
CA PHE A 81 -31.13 23.18 10.45
C PHE A 81 -32.61 23.44 10.83
N GLU A 82 -32.99 23.21 12.08
CA GLU A 82 -34.34 23.47 12.60
C GLU A 82 -34.56 24.95 12.98
N HIS A 83 -33.50 25.76 13.01
CA HIS A 83 -33.55 27.13 13.46
C HIS A 83 -34.34 28.03 12.48
N PRO A 84 -35.31 28.83 12.94
CA PRO A 84 -36.24 29.59 12.08
C PRO A 84 -35.56 30.66 11.20
N GLU A 85 -34.37 31.13 11.59
CA GLU A 85 -33.60 32.12 10.82
C GLU A 85 -32.63 31.50 9.80
N PHE A 86 -32.43 30.17 9.81
CA PHE A 86 -31.44 29.52 8.94
C PHE A 86 -31.74 29.74 7.45
N ASP A 87 -32.98 29.51 7.03
CA ASP A 87 -33.39 29.71 5.63
C ASP A 87 -33.25 31.17 5.21
N LYS A 88 -33.66 32.12 6.08
CA LYS A 88 -33.52 33.56 5.80
C LYS A 88 -32.06 33.96 5.65
N PHE A 89 -31.19 33.39 6.47
CA PHE A 89 -29.75 33.61 6.40
C PHE A 89 -29.15 33.06 5.09
N LEU A 90 -29.54 31.84 4.66
CA LEU A 90 -29.11 31.29 3.36
C LEU A 90 -29.61 32.13 2.17
N GLN A 91 -30.84 32.64 2.22
CA GLN A 91 -31.36 33.56 1.19
C GLN A 91 -30.57 34.87 1.14
N ARG A 92 -30.11 35.38 2.30
CA ARG A 92 -29.22 36.54 2.36
C ARG A 92 -27.84 36.22 1.79
N ALA A 93 -27.32 35.02 2.04
CA ALA A 93 -26.06 34.56 1.45
C ALA A 93 -26.13 34.51 -0.08
N ILE A 94 -27.20 33.95 -0.64
CA ILE A 94 -27.46 33.94 -2.10
C ILE A 94 -27.41 35.36 -2.69
N LYS A 95 -28.11 36.32 -2.07
CA LYS A 95 -28.14 37.71 -2.55
C LYS A 95 -26.80 38.43 -2.42
N SER A 96 -25.96 37.98 -1.48
CA SER A 96 -24.68 38.64 -1.16
C SER A 96 -23.51 38.15 -2.01
N VAL A 97 -23.60 36.93 -2.57
CA VAL A 97 -22.53 36.25 -3.31
C VAL A 97 -21.85 37.13 -4.36
N GLN A 98 -22.62 37.83 -5.20
CA GLN A 98 -22.07 38.64 -6.29
C GLN A 98 -21.18 39.79 -5.77
N PHE A 99 -21.47 40.30 -4.58
CA PHE A 99 -20.76 41.41 -3.94
C PHE A 99 -19.63 40.98 -3.00
N MET A 100 -19.48 39.67 -2.75
CA MET A 100 -18.41 39.13 -1.91
C MET A 100 -17.05 39.18 -2.64
N ARG A 101 -15.98 39.35 -1.86
CA ARG A 101 -14.60 39.20 -2.34
C ARG A 101 -14.28 37.73 -2.63
N ASN A 102 -13.26 37.45 -3.43
CA ASN A 102 -12.88 36.08 -3.82
C ASN A 102 -12.67 35.16 -2.60
N ASN A 103 -11.90 35.64 -1.61
CA ASN A 103 -11.71 34.92 -0.33
C ASN A 103 -13.04 34.63 0.38
N ASP A 104 -13.95 35.59 0.42
CA ASP A 104 -15.22 35.44 1.13
C ASP A 104 -16.10 34.37 0.45
N ILE A 105 -16.10 34.33 -0.88
CA ILE A 105 -16.86 33.33 -1.65
C ILE A 105 -16.31 31.93 -1.38
N THR A 106 -14.99 31.74 -1.45
CA THR A 106 -14.37 30.42 -1.26
C THR A 106 -14.53 29.88 0.16
N TYR A 107 -14.36 30.74 1.18
CA TYR A 107 -14.56 30.35 2.58
C TYR A 107 -16.03 30.10 2.93
N ALA A 108 -16.95 30.91 2.40
CA ALA A 108 -18.38 30.69 2.59
C ALA A 108 -18.84 29.37 1.95
N LEU A 109 -18.41 29.09 0.72
CA LEU A 109 -18.70 27.81 0.05
C LEU A 109 -18.15 26.62 0.84
N LEU A 110 -16.89 26.69 1.27
CA LEU A 110 -16.30 25.63 2.10
C LEU A 110 -17.08 25.41 3.39
N SER A 111 -17.48 26.50 4.06
CA SER A 111 -18.23 26.45 5.31
C SER A 111 -19.61 25.82 5.12
N LEU A 112 -20.35 26.20 4.07
CA LEU A 112 -21.65 25.60 3.72
C LEU A 112 -21.54 24.07 3.55
N VAL A 113 -20.54 23.61 2.80
CA VAL A 113 -20.30 22.18 2.57
C VAL A 113 -19.91 21.47 3.87
N LYS A 114 -19.04 22.07 4.70
CA LYS A 114 -18.60 21.46 5.97
C LYS A 114 -19.63 21.48 7.08
N LEU A 115 -20.61 22.39 7.00
CA LEU A 115 -21.81 22.42 7.85
C LEU A 115 -22.88 21.41 7.40
N GLY A 116 -22.66 20.69 6.30
CA GLY A 116 -23.59 19.66 5.83
C GLY A 116 -24.74 20.19 4.98
N VAL A 117 -24.68 21.43 4.49
CA VAL A 117 -25.68 21.96 3.56
C VAL A 117 -25.68 21.12 2.28
N PRO A 118 -26.83 20.60 1.81
CA PRO A 118 -26.87 19.69 0.67
C PRO A 118 -26.23 20.29 -0.58
N GLN A 119 -25.34 19.53 -1.23
CA GLN A 119 -24.60 19.99 -2.42
C GLN A 119 -25.50 20.42 -3.59
N ARG A 120 -26.72 19.87 -3.70
CA ARG A 120 -27.72 20.22 -4.73
C ARG A 120 -28.60 21.41 -4.36
N SER A 121 -28.44 21.97 -3.16
CA SER A 121 -29.20 23.14 -2.73
C SER A 121 -28.91 24.35 -3.60
N TYR A 122 -29.92 25.21 -3.75
CA TYR A 122 -29.80 26.42 -4.56
C TYR A 122 -28.68 27.36 -4.06
N VAL A 123 -28.46 27.44 -2.74
CA VAL A 123 -27.38 28.24 -2.15
C VAL A 123 -26.01 27.71 -2.58
N VAL A 124 -25.74 26.41 -2.43
CA VAL A 124 -24.44 25.82 -2.83
C VAL A 124 -24.21 25.97 -4.34
N GLN A 125 -25.24 25.73 -5.16
CA GLN A 125 -25.14 25.89 -6.61
C GLN A 125 -24.90 27.35 -7.04
N THR A 126 -25.47 28.32 -6.32
CA THR A 126 -25.21 29.75 -6.56
C THR A 126 -23.75 30.11 -6.25
N PHE A 127 -23.21 29.63 -5.12
CA PHE A 127 -21.80 29.85 -4.78
C PHE A 127 -20.85 29.16 -5.78
N LEU A 128 -21.17 27.94 -6.23
CA LEU A 128 -20.39 27.26 -7.27
C LEU A 128 -20.35 28.06 -8.57
N ARG A 129 -21.47 28.61 -9.03
CA ARG A 129 -21.52 29.45 -10.23
C ARG A 129 -20.72 30.75 -10.05
N ALA A 130 -20.81 31.40 -8.90
CA ALA A 130 -20.01 32.60 -8.63
C ALA A 130 -18.50 32.30 -8.59
N CYS A 131 -18.11 31.13 -8.08
CA CYS A 131 -16.72 30.65 -8.19
C CYS A 131 -16.30 30.44 -9.65
N GLN A 132 -17.18 29.90 -10.51
CA GLN A 132 -16.89 29.75 -11.94
C GLN A 132 -16.70 31.10 -12.64
N GLU A 133 -17.56 32.08 -12.35
CA GLU A 133 -17.51 33.42 -12.97
C GLU A 133 -16.24 34.20 -12.58
N LYS A 134 -15.79 34.08 -11.33
CA LYS A 134 -14.62 34.80 -10.81
C LYS A 134 -13.32 33.98 -10.86
N LEU A 135 -13.33 32.82 -11.51
CA LEU A 135 -12.25 31.84 -11.41
C LEU A 135 -10.91 32.37 -11.92
N SER A 136 -10.92 33.21 -12.95
CA SER A 136 -9.72 33.85 -13.50
C SER A 136 -8.98 34.74 -12.50
N ASP A 137 -9.71 35.27 -11.52
CA ASP A 137 -9.22 36.26 -10.56
C ASP A 137 -8.81 35.61 -9.22
N PHE A 138 -8.90 34.28 -9.13
CA PHE A 138 -8.55 33.55 -7.92
C PHE A 138 -7.04 33.41 -7.79
N ASP A 139 -6.52 33.85 -6.64
CA ASP A 139 -5.13 33.60 -6.27
C ASP A 139 -4.90 32.13 -5.85
N GLU A 140 -3.64 31.80 -5.60
CA GLU A 140 -3.18 30.48 -5.15
C GLU A 140 -3.94 29.97 -3.91
N LYS A 141 -4.24 30.86 -2.95
CA LYS A 141 -4.96 30.52 -1.72
C LYS A 141 -6.42 30.16 -2.02
N ASN A 142 -7.10 30.96 -2.84
CA ASN A 142 -8.48 30.74 -3.23
C ASN A 142 -8.66 29.45 -4.02
N LEU A 143 -7.75 29.18 -4.98
CA LEU A 143 -7.75 27.94 -5.75
C LEU A 143 -7.55 26.70 -4.84
N SER A 144 -6.66 26.78 -3.85
CA SER A 144 -6.44 25.70 -2.88
C SER A 144 -7.68 25.41 -2.03
N ILE A 145 -8.32 26.45 -1.49
CA ILE A 145 -9.56 26.32 -0.70
C ILE A 145 -10.69 25.75 -1.54
N LEU A 146 -10.86 26.27 -2.76
CA LEU A 146 -11.88 25.81 -3.68
C LEU A 146 -11.68 24.33 -4.02
N ALA A 147 -10.45 23.94 -4.38
CA ALA A 147 -10.14 22.56 -4.71
C ALA A 147 -10.48 21.61 -3.55
N SER A 148 -10.14 21.99 -2.31
CA SER A 148 -10.45 21.19 -1.11
C SER A 148 -11.95 20.99 -0.92
N CYS A 149 -12.74 22.01 -1.24
CA CYS A 149 -14.20 21.95 -1.21
C CYS A 149 -14.75 20.96 -2.26
N LEU A 150 -14.26 21.03 -3.50
CA LEU A 150 -14.76 20.21 -4.62
C LEU A 150 -14.40 18.72 -4.51
N LYS A 151 -13.45 18.35 -3.63
CA LYS A 151 -13.00 16.95 -3.44
C LYS A 151 -14.13 15.99 -3.07
N GLN A 152 -15.11 16.47 -2.31
CA GLN A 152 -16.21 15.66 -1.75
C GLN A 152 -17.55 15.93 -2.46
N MET A 153 -17.53 16.62 -3.60
CA MET A 153 -18.72 17.05 -4.33
C MET A 153 -18.73 16.47 -5.74
N ASP A 154 -19.95 16.21 -6.23
CA ASP A 154 -20.19 15.69 -7.58
C ASP A 154 -21.32 16.46 -8.27
N GLY A 155 -21.23 16.57 -9.60
CA GLY A 155 -22.27 17.14 -10.45
C GLY A 155 -21.73 18.08 -11.54
N PRO A 156 -22.59 18.48 -12.50
CA PRO A 156 -22.15 19.16 -13.72
C PRO A 156 -21.45 20.49 -13.45
N ASN A 157 -21.90 21.27 -12.45
CA ASN A 157 -21.26 22.52 -12.07
C ASN A 157 -19.91 22.30 -11.35
N VAL A 158 -19.79 21.20 -10.61
CA VAL A 158 -18.53 20.82 -9.95
C VAL A 158 -17.52 20.38 -10.99
N ASP A 159 -17.94 19.57 -11.97
CA ASP A 159 -17.08 19.07 -13.04
C ASP A 159 -16.61 20.21 -13.95
N ALA A 160 -17.51 21.10 -14.36
CA ALA A 160 -17.16 22.30 -15.13
C ALA A 160 -16.18 23.21 -14.36
N LEU A 161 -16.33 23.33 -13.04
CA LEU A 161 -15.43 24.11 -12.21
C LEU A 161 -14.07 23.41 -12.03
N LYS A 162 -14.01 22.08 -11.89
CA LYS A 162 -12.76 21.31 -11.87
C LYS A 162 -11.98 21.48 -13.18
N GLU A 163 -12.66 21.44 -14.33
CA GLU A 163 -12.02 21.69 -15.63
C GLU A 163 -11.61 23.16 -15.80
N GLY A 164 -12.44 24.13 -15.39
CA GLY A 164 -12.05 25.54 -15.38
C GLY A 164 -10.82 25.79 -14.51
N MET A 165 -10.76 25.16 -13.32
CA MET A 165 -9.62 25.26 -12.41
C MET A 165 -8.37 24.67 -13.04
N ARG A 166 -8.49 23.56 -13.77
CA ARG A 166 -7.37 22.94 -14.49
C ARG A 166 -6.73 23.92 -15.48
N LEU A 167 -7.54 24.63 -16.26
CA LEU A 167 -7.07 25.63 -17.22
C LEU A 167 -6.40 26.82 -16.51
N VAL A 168 -7.00 27.33 -15.44
CA VAL A 168 -6.42 28.43 -14.66
C VAL A 168 -5.11 28.02 -14.00
N VAL A 169 -5.01 26.81 -13.45
CA VAL A 169 -3.78 26.28 -12.86
C VAL A 169 -2.70 26.12 -13.91
N GLU A 170 -3.03 25.68 -15.12
CA GLU A 170 -2.06 25.57 -16.21
C GLU A 170 -1.46 26.92 -16.60
N VAL A 171 -2.28 27.98 -16.65
CA VAL A 171 -1.84 29.35 -16.98
C VAL A 171 -1.05 29.98 -15.82
N SER A 172 -1.51 29.79 -14.59
CA SER A 172 -0.90 30.37 -13.38
C SER A 172 0.30 29.58 -12.85
N LEU A 173 0.59 28.40 -13.42
CA LEU A 173 1.65 27.50 -12.96
C LEU A 173 3.02 28.17 -12.77
N PRO A 174 3.51 29.05 -13.68
CA PRO A 174 4.78 29.72 -13.49
C PRO A 174 4.82 30.60 -12.24
N GLY A 175 3.69 31.22 -11.88
CA GLY A 175 3.55 32.19 -10.78
C GLY A 175 3.41 31.58 -9.39
N ILE A 176 3.15 30.27 -9.29
CA ILE A 176 3.05 29.55 -8.01
C ILE A 176 4.40 29.59 -7.29
N LYS A 177 4.42 30.09 -6.04
CA LYS A 177 5.63 30.18 -5.22
C LYS A 177 5.57 29.32 -3.96
N ASN A 178 4.40 28.79 -3.60
CA ASN A 178 4.23 28.01 -2.39
C ASN A 178 4.14 26.50 -2.70
N VAL A 179 5.00 25.70 -2.08
CA VAL A 179 5.03 24.23 -2.26
C VAL A 179 3.71 23.58 -1.83
N VAL A 180 3.12 24.03 -0.72
CA VAL A 180 1.87 23.45 -0.18
C VAL A 180 0.71 23.66 -1.15
N ALA A 181 0.63 24.84 -1.75
CA ALA A 181 -0.40 25.12 -2.74
C ALA A 181 -0.19 24.31 -4.02
N LEU A 182 1.05 24.19 -4.51
CA LEU A 182 1.38 23.31 -5.63
C LEU A 182 0.92 21.87 -5.36
N GLN A 183 1.28 21.33 -4.19
CA GLN A 183 0.88 19.98 -3.77
C GLN A 183 -0.64 19.82 -3.67
N THR A 184 -1.32 20.81 -3.12
CA THR A 184 -2.78 20.81 -3.00
C THR A 184 -3.43 20.75 -4.38
N MET A 185 -2.96 21.56 -5.33
CA MET A 185 -3.43 21.55 -6.72
C MET A 185 -3.13 20.21 -7.42
N MET A 186 -1.90 19.69 -7.26
CA MET A 186 -1.49 18.39 -7.78
C MET A 186 -2.41 17.27 -7.26
N ASN A 187 -2.65 17.20 -5.95
CA ASN A 187 -3.46 16.16 -5.32
C ASN A 187 -4.92 16.17 -5.78
N LEU A 188 -5.48 17.37 -6.01
CA LEU A 188 -6.92 17.54 -6.25
C LEU A 188 -7.29 17.53 -7.71
N LEU A 189 -6.47 18.14 -8.57
CA LEU A 189 -6.72 18.23 -10.01
C LEU A 189 -5.96 17.15 -10.79
N GLY A 190 -4.90 16.61 -10.20
CA GLY A 190 -3.92 15.82 -10.94
C GLY A 190 -4.43 14.45 -11.37
N LYS A 191 -5.30 13.77 -10.62
CA LYS A 191 -5.75 12.41 -10.97
C LYS A 191 -6.27 12.30 -12.41
N ASP A 192 -7.24 13.15 -12.74
CA ASP A 192 -7.92 13.15 -14.04
C ASP A 192 -7.27 14.10 -15.06
N SER A 193 -6.11 14.69 -14.73
CA SER A 193 -5.42 15.65 -15.60
C SER A 193 -4.75 14.97 -16.79
N PRO A 194 -4.69 15.64 -17.97
CA PRO A 194 -3.92 15.16 -19.11
C PRO A 194 -2.45 14.98 -18.76
N LYS A 195 -1.78 14.07 -19.48
CA LYS A 195 -0.35 13.77 -19.28
C LYS A 195 0.53 15.03 -19.37
N ASP A 196 0.21 15.94 -20.28
CA ASP A 196 0.99 17.17 -20.50
C ASP A 196 0.94 18.09 -19.27
N LEU A 197 -0.24 18.22 -18.64
CA LEU A 197 -0.38 19.01 -17.41
C LEU A 197 0.36 18.34 -16.24
N LYS A 198 0.29 17.01 -16.11
CA LYS A 198 1.07 16.26 -15.11
C LYS A 198 2.57 16.52 -15.26
N GLN A 199 3.10 16.54 -16.49
CA GLN A 199 4.50 16.86 -16.77
C GLN A 199 4.86 18.33 -16.53
N LYS A 200 3.93 19.28 -16.74
CA LYS A 200 4.14 20.69 -16.39
C LYS A 200 4.21 20.85 -14.87
N LEU A 201 3.30 20.21 -14.12
CA LEU A 201 3.30 20.16 -12.65
C LEU A 201 4.60 19.53 -12.12
N GLU A 202 5.08 18.45 -12.74
CA GLU A 202 6.38 17.84 -12.43
C GLU A 202 7.54 18.82 -12.57
N ARG A 203 7.65 19.48 -13.72
CA ARG A 203 8.70 20.49 -13.97
C ARG A 203 8.65 21.63 -12.95
N LYS A 204 7.44 22.08 -12.60
CA LYS A 204 7.26 23.11 -11.57
C LYS A 204 7.70 22.62 -10.19
N ALA A 205 7.31 21.41 -9.79
CA ALA A 205 7.73 20.81 -8.53
C ALA A 205 9.26 20.62 -8.46
N LEU A 206 9.89 20.19 -9.56
CA LEU A 206 11.35 20.05 -9.63
C LEU A 206 12.07 21.40 -9.50
N SER A 207 11.52 22.46 -10.08
CA SER A 207 12.08 23.81 -9.95
C SER A 207 12.02 24.39 -8.53
N MET A 208 11.24 23.76 -7.64
CA MET A 208 11.07 24.16 -6.24
C MET A 208 11.59 23.10 -5.26
N SER A 209 12.39 22.14 -5.76
CA SER A 209 12.87 20.99 -4.97
C SER A 209 13.77 21.39 -3.78
N ASP A 210 14.50 22.50 -3.93
CA ASP A 210 15.28 23.15 -2.89
C ASP A 210 14.43 23.60 -1.69
N GLN A 211 13.19 24.01 -1.93
CA GLN A 211 12.25 24.52 -0.90
C GLN A 211 11.47 23.40 -0.18
N PHE A 212 11.64 22.13 -0.54
CA PHE A 212 10.88 21.05 0.08
C PHE A 212 11.32 20.83 1.52
N SER A 213 10.44 21.09 2.49
CA SER A 213 10.62 20.59 3.85
C SER A 213 10.45 19.07 3.90
N LEU A 214 10.78 18.45 5.04
CA LEU A 214 10.51 17.03 5.27
C LEU A 214 9.01 16.70 5.15
N PRO A 215 8.07 17.43 5.80
CA PRO A 215 6.63 17.23 5.58
C PRO A 215 6.22 17.37 4.12
N ASN A 216 6.77 18.36 3.41
CA ASN A 216 6.47 18.54 1.98
C ASN A 216 6.97 17.33 1.17
N SER A 217 8.16 16.81 1.46
CA SER A 217 8.70 15.65 0.74
C SER A 217 7.83 14.40 0.92
N GLN A 218 7.38 14.14 2.15
CA GLN A 218 6.45 13.04 2.45
C GLN A 218 5.11 13.22 1.72
N HIS A 219 4.56 14.44 1.78
CA HIS A 219 3.27 14.75 1.16
C HIS A 219 3.34 14.69 -0.37
N MET A 220 4.49 15.04 -0.97
CA MET A 220 4.69 14.98 -2.42
C MET A 220 4.62 13.54 -2.93
N ILE A 221 5.21 12.57 -2.23
CA ILE A 221 5.11 11.14 -2.59
C ILE A 221 3.64 10.69 -2.55
N CYS A 222 2.92 11.03 -1.49
CA CYS A 222 1.50 10.71 -1.35
C CYS A 222 0.66 11.36 -2.46
N THR A 223 1.00 12.59 -2.82
CA THR A 223 0.33 13.36 -3.89
C THR A 223 0.54 12.70 -5.25
N MET A 224 1.77 12.29 -5.58
CA MET A 224 2.06 11.56 -6.81
C MET A 224 1.29 10.24 -6.89
N ALA A 225 1.18 9.50 -5.78
CA ALA A 225 0.39 8.27 -5.71
C ALA A 225 -1.10 8.52 -5.95
N ALA A 226 -1.68 9.53 -5.28
CA ALA A 226 -3.08 9.94 -5.49
C ALA A 226 -3.38 10.36 -6.94
N MET A 227 -2.40 10.97 -7.62
CA MET A 227 -2.49 11.35 -9.04
C MET A 227 -2.31 10.18 -10.02
N GLY A 228 -1.81 9.03 -9.54
CA GLY A 228 -1.33 7.94 -10.39
C GLY A 228 -0.22 8.40 -11.33
N PHE A 229 0.68 9.27 -10.87
CA PHE A 229 1.74 9.86 -11.70
C PHE A 229 3.13 9.45 -11.21
N TYR A 230 3.84 8.67 -12.02
CA TYR A 230 5.19 8.21 -11.74
C TYR A 230 6.24 9.22 -12.24
N SER A 231 6.89 9.95 -11.33
CA SER A 231 8.05 10.79 -11.61
C SER A 231 9.27 10.31 -10.83
N LYS A 232 10.18 9.62 -11.51
CA LYS A 232 11.44 9.14 -10.90
C LYS A 232 12.30 10.29 -10.32
N PRO A 233 12.47 11.45 -10.98
CA PRO A 233 13.26 12.55 -10.43
C PRO A 233 12.68 13.13 -9.14
N LEU A 234 11.37 13.37 -9.08
CA LEU A 234 10.73 13.89 -7.86
C LEU A 234 10.77 12.87 -6.73
N LEU A 235 10.48 11.59 -7.04
CA LEU A 235 10.57 10.51 -6.07
C LEU A 235 11.97 10.44 -5.47
N HIS A 236 13.02 10.49 -6.29
CA HIS A 236 14.40 10.47 -5.82
C HIS A 236 14.73 11.64 -4.87
N VAL A 237 14.34 12.87 -5.23
CA VAL A 237 14.52 14.07 -4.37
C VAL A 237 13.82 13.89 -3.03
N CYS A 238 12.56 13.46 -3.04
CA CYS A 238 11.78 13.27 -1.82
C CYS A 238 12.34 12.13 -0.95
N CYS A 239 12.71 11.01 -1.56
CA CYS A 239 13.27 9.84 -0.87
C CYS A 239 14.59 10.17 -0.19
N LYS A 240 15.48 10.92 -0.86
CA LYS A 240 16.75 11.38 -0.27
C LYS A 240 16.50 12.19 1.01
N ARG A 241 15.61 13.18 0.96
CA ARG A 241 15.30 14.04 2.12
C ARG A 241 14.64 13.27 3.26
N ILE A 242 13.83 12.25 2.94
CA ILE A 242 13.22 11.35 3.94
C ILE A 242 14.30 10.49 4.61
N ALA A 243 15.19 9.89 3.83
CA ALA A 243 16.28 9.05 4.35
C ALA A 243 17.17 9.82 5.34
N GLU A 244 17.51 11.07 5.02
CA GLU A 244 18.33 11.94 5.89
C GLU A 244 17.67 12.30 7.24
N ASN A 245 16.34 12.14 7.38
CA ASN A 245 15.59 12.65 8.54
C ASN A 245 14.65 11.62 9.19
N LEU A 246 14.90 10.31 9.00
CA LEU A 246 14.02 9.22 9.46
C LEU A 246 13.64 9.31 10.95
N HIS A 247 14.59 9.68 11.80
CA HIS A 247 14.41 9.80 13.26
C HIS A 247 13.30 10.78 13.69
N SER A 248 12.93 11.74 12.83
CA SER A 248 11.90 12.75 13.12
C SER A 248 10.51 12.38 12.57
N ILE A 249 10.38 11.21 11.94
CA ILE A 249 9.17 10.82 11.22
C ILE A 249 8.31 9.88 12.09
N PRO A 250 7.06 10.26 12.41
CA PRO A 250 6.17 9.36 13.14
C PRO A 250 5.71 8.19 12.26
N PHE A 251 5.35 7.07 12.91
CA PHE A 251 4.87 5.83 12.28
C PHE A 251 3.93 6.08 11.09
N THR A 252 2.84 6.82 11.32
CA THR A 252 1.77 7.02 10.34
C THR A 252 2.29 7.62 9.03
N ARG A 253 3.25 8.55 9.12
CA ARG A 253 3.84 9.18 7.94
C ARG A 253 4.78 8.23 7.21
N LEU A 254 5.62 7.50 7.94
CA LEU A 254 6.56 6.54 7.34
C LEU A 254 5.83 5.40 6.64
N TYR A 255 4.79 4.86 7.29
CA TYR A 255 3.93 3.82 6.72
C TYR A 255 3.19 4.32 5.47
N GLN A 256 2.65 5.54 5.49
CA GLN A 256 1.99 6.13 4.32
C GLN A 256 2.95 6.32 3.14
N VAL A 257 4.21 6.67 3.39
CA VAL A 257 5.25 6.75 2.35
C VAL A 257 5.46 5.38 1.71
N LEU A 258 5.62 4.31 2.50
CA LEU A 258 5.78 2.95 1.96
C LEU A 258 4.58 2.49 1.14
N LEU A 259 3.35 2.78 1.60
CA LEU A 259 2.13 2.49 0.84
C LEU A 259 2.09 3.26 -0.49
N SER A 260 2.44 4.54 -0.46
CA SER A 260 2.48 5.38 -1.67
C SER A 260 3.53 4.89 -2.66
N CYS A 261 4.70 4.45 -2.18
CA CYS A 261 5.71 3.80 -3.01
C CYS A 261 5.17 2.52 -3.68
N LYS A 262 4.40 1.71 -2.94
CA LYS A 262 3.77 0.49 -3.47
C LYS A 262 2.75 0.83 -4.56
N GLU A 263 1.89 1.82 -4.34
CA GLU A 263 0.90 2.28 -5.32
C GLU A 263 1.56 2.79 -6.61
N LEU A 264 2.70 3.47 -6.47
CA LEU A 264 3.50 3.98 -7.60
C LEU A 264 4.40 2.91 -8.24
N LEU A 265 4.45 1.69 -7.69
CA LEU A 265 5.43 0.65 -8.06
C LEU A 265 6.89 1.13 -7.99
N TYR A 266 7.15 2.15 -7.15
CA TYR A 266 8.46 2.76 -6.96
C TYR A 266 9.20 2.11 -5.80
N ARG A 267 10.45 1.71 -6.05
CA ARG A 267 11.31 1.04 -5.08
C ARG A 267 12.70 1.66 -5.14
N ASP A 268 13.06 2.34 -4.06
CA ASP A 268 14.37 2.94 -3.86
C ASP A 268 15.11 2.09 -2.82
N SER A 269 16.06 1.27 -3.26
CA SER A 269 16.74 0.30 -2.39
C SER A 269 17.41 0.98 -1.20
N HIS A 270 18.01 2.16 -1.41
CA HIS A 270 18.65 2.94 -0.35
C HIS A 270 17.63 3.35 0.72
N LEU A 271 16.54 4.04 0.35
CA LEU A 271 15.51 4.42 1.30
C LEU A 271 14.90 3.22 2.03
N LEU A 272 14.62 2.12 1.32
CA LEU A 272 14.01 0.93 1.92
C LEU A 272 14.94 0.24 2.93
N THR A 273 16.25 0.19 2.64
CA THR A 273 17.27 -0.28 3.58
C THR A 273 17.36 0.63 4.81
N GLU A 274 17.47 1.94 4.62
CA GLU A 274 17.54 2.93 5.72
C GLU A 274 16.32 2.84 6.64
N ILE A 275 15.12 2.68 6.08
CA ILE A 275 13.89 2.47 6.88
C ILE A 275 13.97 1.15 7.64
N SER A 276 14.41 0.06 7.00
CA SER A 276 14.56 -1.24 7.65
C SER A 276 15.53 -1.16 8.83
N GLU A 277 16.68 -0.53 8.67
CA GLU A 277 17.70 -0.38 9.71
C GLU A 277 17.26 0.56 10.83
N TYR A 278 16.60 1.67 10.49
CA TYR A 278 16.03 2.58 11.48
C TYR A 278 14.97 1.90 12.35
N VAL A 279 14.00 1.19 11.73
CA VAL A 279 12.96 0.48 12.49
C VAL A 279 13.56 -0.66 13.32
N ALA A 280 14.56 -1.37 12.81
CA ALA A 280 15.27 -2.43 13.54
C ALA A 280 16.04 -1.89 14.76
N SER A 281 16.75 -0.77 14.61
CA SER A 281 17.51 -0.14 15.72
C SER A 281 16.62 0.52 16.77
N THR A 282 15.36 0.79 16.45
CA THR A 282 14.37 1.40 17.35
C THR A 282 13.22 0.44 17.71
N LEU A 283 13.46 -0.88 17.65
CA LEU A 283 12.45 -1.93 17.78
C LEU A 283 11.56 -1.81 19.03
N ASP A 284 12.10 -1.31 20.13
CA ASP A 284 11.41 -1.15 21.42
C ASP A 284 10.43 0.02 21.45
N ILE A 285 10.59 0.99 20.55
CA ILE A 285 9.68 2.14 20.41
C ILE A 285 8.38 1.71 19.74
N TRP A 286 8.42 0.68 18.89
CA TRP A 286 7.30 0.26 18.07
C TRP A 286 6.47 -0.85 18.72
N THR A 287 5.15 -0.72 18.59
CA THR A 287 4.21 -1.80 18.93
C THR A 287 4.31 -2.96 17.93
N ASN A 288 3.95 -4.18 18.35
CA ASN A 288 3.87 -5.35 17.45
C ASN A 288 3.02 -5.07 16.20
N LYS A 289 1.88 -4.40 16.37
CA LYS A 289 1.00 -4.01 15.26
C LYS A 289 1.72 -3.11 14.24
N GLN A 290 2.53 -2.15 14.68
CA GLN A 290 3.28 -1.27 13.79
C GLN A 290 4.39 -2.03 13.05
N LEU A 291 5.13 -2.89 13.75
CA LEU A 291 6.18 -3.72 13.16
C LEU A 291 5.63 -4.66 12.08
N VAL A 292 4.49 -5.29 12.36
CA VAL A 292 3.77 -6.14 11.39
C VAL A 292 3.28 -5.35 10.18
N LEU A 293 2.80 -4.11 10.37
CA LEU A 293 2.42 -3.24 9.26
C LEU A 293 3.62 -2.86 8.38
N PHE A 294 4.79 -2.57 8.98
CA PHE A 294 6.02 -2.37 8.20
C PHE A 294 6.37 -3.61 7.38
N LEU A 295 6.39 -4.79 8.00
CA LEU A 295 6.67 -6.06 7.30
C LEU A 295 5.69 -6.30 6.14
N SER A 296 4.40 -6.02 6.34
CA SER A 296 3.39 -6.14 5.29
C SER A 296 3.61 -5.14 4.14
N ALA A 297 4.04 -3.91 4.44
CA ALA A 297 4.36 -2.91 3.43
C ALA A 297 5.59 -3.33 2.59
N PHE A 298 6.64 -3.83 3.24
CA PHE A 298 7.83 -4.36 2.57
C PHE A 298 7.52 -5.57 1.68
N GLU A 299 6.69 -6.51 2.15
CA GLU A 299 6.21 -7.64 1.32
C GLU A 299 5.45 -7.16 0.09
N GLY A 300 4.62 -6.13 0.23
CA GLY A 300 3.93 -5.50 -0.90
C GLY A 300 4.86 -4.81 -1.91
N LEU A 301 6.05 -4.39 -1.47
CA LEU A 301 7.12 -3.84 -2.30
C LEU A 301 8.07 -4.91 -2.84
N VAL A 302 7.89 -6.17 -2.46
CA VAL A 302 8.79 -7.29 -2.81
C VAL A 302 10.23 -7.01 -2.32
N PHE A 303 10.42 -6.15 -1.32
CA PHE A 303 11.73 -5.81 -0.78
C PHE A 303 11.92 -6.53 0.55
N CYS A 304 12.99 -7.31 0.69
CA CYS A 304 13.28 -8.08 1.92
C CYS A 304 14.00 -7.19 2.94
N PRO A 305 13.35 -6.77 4.05
CA PRO A 305 13.95 -5.85 5.02
C PRO A 305 14.76 -6.65 6.05
N SER A 306 15.93 -7.15 5.65
CA SER A 306 16.71 -8.11 6.43
C SER A 306 17.01 -7.65 7.86
N ALA A 307 17.39 -6.38 8.08
CA ALA A 307 17.68 -5.86 9.41
C ALA A 307 16.44 -5.91 10.33
N LEU A 308 15.27 -5.53 9.80
CA LEU A 308 14.01 -5.58 10.55
C LEU A 308 13.57 -7.02 10.82
N MET A 309 13.68 -7.91 9.84
CA MET A 309 13.32 -9.32 10.01
C MET A 309 14.23 -9.99 11.05
N GLU A 310 15.54 -9.78 10.98
CA GLU A 310 16.49 -10.35 11.95
C GLU A 310 16.21 -9.89 13.39
N ALA A 311 15.98 -8.60 13.58
CA ALA A 311 15.69 -8.02 14.89
C ALA A 311 14.31 -8.47 15.42
N TYR A 312 13.29 -8.46 14.55
CA TYR A 312 11.94 -8.82 14.96
C TYR A 312 11.80 -10.31 15.26
N ALA A 313 12.52 -11.19 14.56
CA ALA A 313 12.54 -12.62 14.89
C ALA A 313 12.98 -12.86 16.35
N GLY A 314 13.98 -12.12 16.85
CA GLY A 314 14.39 -12.14 18.25
C GLY A 314 13.23 -11.84 19.20
N LYS A 315 12.55 -10.71 18.97
CA LYS A 315 11.39 -10.27 19.77
C LYS A 315 10.22 -11.26 19.73
N VAL A 316 9.98 -11.92 18.59
CA VAL A 316 8.94 -12.95 18.45
C VAL A 316 9.32 -14.21 19.23
N MET A 317 10.58 -14.64 19.19
CA MET A 317 11.04 -15.82 19.95
C MET A 317 10.98 -15.60 21.47
N GLU A 318 11.20 -14.38 21.95
CA GLU A 318 11.13 -14.06 23.38
C GLU A 318 9.70 -14.14 23.94
N ASN A 319 8.70 -13.70 23.17
CA ASN A 319 7.31 -13.72 23.60
C ASN A 319 6.34 -13.87 22.40
N PRO A 320 6.20 -15.08 21.84
CA PRO A 320 5.36 -15.28 20.66
C PRO A 320 3.87 -15.11 20.97
N ASN A 321 3.47 -15.33 22.23
CA ASN A 321 2.09 -15.16 22.71
C ASN A 321 1.66 -13.69 22.82
N ALA A 322 2.59 -12.73 22.69
CA ALA A 322 2.25 -11.30 22.61
C ALA A 322 1.61 -10.90 21.26
N LEU A 323 1.65 -11.80 20.26
CA LEU A 323 1.07 -11.57 18.95
C LEU A 323 -0.37 -12.07 18.88
N THR A 324 -1.23 -11.28 18.23
CA THR A 324 -2.57 -11.77 17.87
C THR A 324 -2.45 -12.80 16.74
N LEU A 325 -3.48 -13.63 16.54
CA LEU A 325 -3.54 -14.56 15.40
C LEU A 325 -3.28 -13.84 14.06
N LYS A 326 -3.83 -12.64 13.87
CA LYS A 326 -3.62 -11.86 12.63
C LYS A 326 -2.16 -11.46 12.45
N ASP A 327 -1.49 -11.09 13.54
CA ASP A 327 -0.09 -10.70 13.53
C ASP A 327 0.82 -11.90 13.24
N LEU A 328 0.57 -13.05 13.90
CA LEU A 328 1.28 -14.32 13.63
C LEU A 328 1.19 -14.73 12.17
N LEU A 329 -0.02 -14.73 11.61
CA LEU A 329 -0.24 -15.08 10.20
C LEU A 329 0.47 -14.10 9.26
N CYS A 330 0.55 -12.81 9.61
CA CYS A 330 1.29 -11.85 8.81
C CYS A 330 2.80 -12.08 8.88
N VAL A 331 3.35 -12.32 10.08
CA VAL A 331 4.77 -12.68 10.26
C VAL A 331 5.08 -13.91 9.43
N LEU A 332 4.32 -15.00 9.62
CA LEU A 332 4.51 -16.24 8.90
C LEU A 332 4.42 -16.06 7.37
N LYS A 333 3.44 -15.27 6.89
CA LYS A 333 3.32 -14.91 5.47
C LYS A 333 4.56 -14.18 4.95
N VAL A 334 5.06 -13.18 5.67
CA VAL A 334 6.20 -12.36 5.20
C VAL A 334 7.49 -13.19 5.16
N TYR A 335 7.76 -13.96 6.22
CA TYR A 335 8.96 -14.79 6.29
C TYR A 335 8.96 -15.90 5.24
N SER A 336 7.82 -16.57 5.03
CA SER A 336 7.66 -17.56 3.97
C SER A 336 7.75 -16.93 2.57
N SER A 337 7.14 -15.76 2.36
CA SER A 337 7.17 -15.06 1.08
C SER A 337 8.58 -14.68 0.65
N PHE A 338 9.41 -14.21 1.58
CA PHE A 338 10.80 -13.87 1.31
C PHE A 338 11.76 -15.06 1.41
N ASN A 339 11.27 -16.25 1.81
CA ASN A 339 12.13 -17.39 2.13
C ASN A 339 13.32 -16.96 3.01
N TYR A 340 13.04 -16.20 4.06
CA TYR A 340 14.08 -15.58 4.88
C TYR A 340 14.73 -16.63 5.78
N ASP A 341 16.06 -16.75 5.74
CA ASP A 341 16.79 -17.76 6.50
C ASP A 341 17.45 -17.15 7.74
N LEU A 342 16.91 -17.50 8.92
CA LEU A 342 17.44 -17.12 10.24
C LEU A 342 18.65 -17.97 10.67
N ARG A 343 19.22 -18.76 9.75
CA ARG A 343 20.40 -19.62 9.98
C ARG A 343 20.19 -20.50 11.21
N HIS A 344 21.09 -20.42 12.19
CA HIS A 344 21.05 -21.22 13.43
C HIS A 344 19.81 -20.97 14.31
N ARG A 345 19.12 -19.83 14.16
CA ARG A 345 17.91 -19.49 14.94
C ARG A 345 16.62 -19.94 14.24
N ARG A 346 16.73 -20.47 13.02
CA ARG A 346 15.58 -20.88 12.19
C ARG A 346 14.64 -21.83 12.92
N GLN A 347 15.17 -22.93 13.47
CA GLN A 347 14.33 -23.96 14.06
C GLN A 347 13.57 -23.42 15.28
N HIS A 348 14.27 -22.77 16.21
CA HIS A 348 13.66 -22.15 17.39
C HIS A 348 12.57 -21.13 17.03
N PHE A 349 12.78 -20.31 16.01
CA PHE A 349 11.78 -19.36 15.52
C PHE A 349 10.53 -20.06 14.96
N LEU A 350 10.72 -21.10 14.15
CA LEU A 350 9.61 -21.83 13.53
C LEU A 350 8.82 -22.62 14.58
N ASP A 351 9.51 -23.25 15.54
CA ASP A 351 8.87 -23.95 16.67
C ASP A 351 8.06 -22.95 17.51
N SER A 352 8.63 -21.79 17.84
CA SER A 352 7.93 -20.72 18.59
C SER A 352 6.65 -20.24 17.89
N LEU A 353 6.69 -20.08 16.56
CA LEU A 353 5.52 -19.71 15.77
C LEU A 353 4.48 -20.83 15.73
N SER A 354 4.91 -22.08 15.55
CA SER A 354 4.04 -23.26 15.51
C SER A 354 3.32 -23.47 16.83
N ASP A 355 4.01 -23.32 17.97
CA ASP A 355 3.44 -23.43 19.30
C ASP A 355 2.40 -22.32 19.56
N ALA A 356 2.74 -21.09 19.21
CA ALA A 356 1.80 -19.97 19.35
C ALA A 356 0.57 -20.14 18.45
N LEU A 357 0.75 -20.60 17.20
CA LEU A 357 -0.37 -20.95 16.31
C LEU A 357 -1.23 -22.08 16.88
N GLY A 358 -0.59 -23.09 17.49
CA GLY A 358 -1.27 -24.19 18.18
C GLY A 358 -2.22 -23.70 19.28
N SER A 359 -1.85 -22.66 20.03
CA SER A 359 -2.72 -22.06 21.05
C SER A 359 -4.02 -21.45 20.49
N TYR A 360 -4.00 -21.02 19.23
CA TYR A 360 -5.17 -20.46 18.53
C TYR A 360 -6.00 -21.51 17.79
N LEU A 361 -5.50 -22.75 17.67
CA LEU A 361 -6.12 -23.82 16.86
C LEU A 361 -7.62 -24.02 17.11
N PRO A 362 -8.12 -24.06 18.37
CA PRO A 362 -9.54 -24.32 18.63
C PRO A 362 -10.51 -23.30 18.03
N ASN A 363 -10.04 -22.05 17.85
CA ASN A 363 -10.85 -20.93 17.36
C ASN A 363 -10.35 -20.39 16.01
N MET A 364 -9.36 -21.04 15.39
CA MET A 364 -8.76 -20.58 14.15
C MET A 364 -9.70 -20.86 12.98
N PRO A 365 -10.06 -19.86 12.15
CA PRO A 365 -10.83 -20.13 10.95
C PRO A 365 -10.05 -21.08 10.02
N VAL A 366 -10.71 -22.11 9.49
CA VAL A 366 -10.06 -23.17 8.68
C VAL A 366 -9.26 -22.65 7.48
N LEU A 367 -9.69 -21.55 6.84
CA LEU A 367 -8.95 -20.92 5.75
C LEU A 367 -7.62 -20.29 6.22
N GLN A 368 -7.57 -19.80 7.45
CA GLN A 368 -6.33 -19.28 8.04
C GLN A 368 -5.39 -20.40 8.44
N LEU A 369 -5.92 -21.54 8.92
CA LEU A 369 -5.14 -22.75 9.15
C LEU A 369 -4.45 -23.24 7.86
N LEU A 370 -5.21 -23.36 6.76
CA LEU A 370 -4.63 -23.73 5.45
C LEU A 370 -3.50 -22.77 5.04
N LYS A 371 -3.70 -21.46 5.20
CA LYS A 371 -2.68 -20.46 4.89
C LYS A 371 -1.44 -20.60 5.79
N ALA A 372 -1.64 -20.86 7.07
CA ALA A 372 -0.54 -21.06 8.01
C ALA A 372 0.28 -22.29 7.64
N VAL A 373 -0.35 -23.45 7.48
CA VAL A 373 0.30 -24.69 7.07
C VAL A 373 1.01 -24.54 5.73
N TYR A 374 0.36 -23.94 4.74
CA TYR A 374 0.98 -23.60 3.46
C TYR A 374 2.27 -22.79 3.64
N CYS A 375 2.25 -21.72 4.44
CA CYS A 375 3.43 -20.89 4.68
C CYS A 375 4.54 -21.65 5.45
N LEU A 376 4.19 -22.55 6.36
CA LEU A 376 5.14 -23.40 7.08
C LEU A 376 5.80 -24.41 6.13
N CYS A 377 5.04 -25.01 5.21
CA CYS A 377 5.58 -25.87 4.15
C CYS A 377 6.56 -25.11 3.23
N LEU A 378 6.24 -23.86 2.87
CA LEU A 378 7.19 -23.01 2.14
C LEU A 378 8.52 -22.85 2.90
N LEU A 379 8.43 -22.69 4.23
CA LEU A 379 9.57 -22.59 5.15
C LEU A 379 10.20 -23.94 5.52
N ASN A 380 9.85 -25.05 4.85
CA ASN A 380 10.37 -26.38 5.16
C ASN A 380 10.13 -26.82 6.62
N HIS A 381 8.98 -26.45 7.18
CA HIS A 381 8.62 -26.78 8.56
C HIS A 381 7.25 -27.43 8.62
N PHE A 382 7.16 -28.55 9.34
CA PHE A 382 6.05 -29.50 9.25
C PHE A 382 5.54 -29.90 10.64
N PRO A 383 4.90 -28.99 11.38
CA PRO A 383 4.39 -29.28 12.71
C PRO A 383 3.20 -30.25 12.61
N SER A 384 3.34 -31.44 13.20
CA SER A 384 2.37 -32.54 13.07
C SER A 384 0.97 -32.13 13.51
N VAL A 385 0.85 -31.44 14.64
CA VAL A 385 -0.44 -31.00 15.21
C VAL A 385 -1.25 -30.16 14.22
N LEU A 386 -0.62 -29.22 13.51
CA LEU A 386 -1.31 -28.35 12.55
C LEU A 386 -1.66 -29.09 11.27
N LEU A 387 -0.78 -30.00 10.82
CA LEU A 387 -0.99 -30.83 9.63
C LEU A 387 -2.11 -31.85 9.83
N GLU A 388 -2.10 -32.56 10.95
CA GLU A 388 -3.14 -33.52 11.34
C GLU A 388 -4.50 -32.83 11.45
N HIS A 389 -4.56 -31.66 12.09
CA HIS A 389 -5.81 -30.92 12.19
C HIS A 389 -6.31 -30.38 10.85
N LEU A 390 -5.42 -29.92 9.96
CA LEU A 390 -5.80 -29.47 8.61
C LEU A 390 -6.38 -30.61 7.77
N LEU A 391 -5.82 -31.82 7.92
CA LEU A 391 -6.19 -33.00 7.15
C LEU A 391 -7.31 -33.83 7.79
N ASP A 392 -7.89 -33.35 8.90
CA ASP A 392 -9.09 -33.92 9.47
C ASP A 392 -10.27 -33.79 8.49
N SER A 393 -11.07 -34.85 8.37
CA SER A 393 -12.17 -34.93 7.39
C SER A 393 -13.17 -33.79 7.57
N HIS A 394 -13.48 -33.39 8.80
CA HIS A 394 -14.41 -32.30 9.08
C HIS A 394 -13.86 -30.94 8.62
N VAL A 395 -12.55 -30.71 8.81
CA VAL A 395 -11.89 -29.47 8.39
C VAL A 395 -11.83 -29.38 6.86
N LEU A 396 -11.58 -30.48 6.18
CA LEU A 396 -11.58 -30.55 4.72
C LEU A 396 -12.97 -30.26 4.12
N GLU A 397 -14.03 -30.85 4.68
CA GLU A 397 -15.42 -30.58 4.28
C GLU A 397 -15.80 -29.09 4.46
N GLN A 398 -15.40 -28.47 5.58
CA GLN A 398 -15.60 -27.04 5.78
C GLN A 398 -14.85 -26.20 4.73
N LEU A 399 -13.61 -26.60 4.41
CA LEU A 399 -12.80 -25.92 3.41
C LEU A 399 -13.42 -26.03 2.02
N GLU A 400 -14.06 -27.13 1.63
CA GLU A 400 -14.72 -27.27 0.33
C GLU A 400 -15.70 -26.13 0.03
N THR A 401 -16.48 -25.73 1.03
CA THR A 401 -17.48 -24.64 0.92
C THR A 401 -16.90 -23.22 0.97
N ALA A 402 -15.60 -23.06 1.25
CA ALA A 402 -14.97 -21.75 1.43
C ALA A 402 -14.79 -20.97 0.11
N LYS A 403 -14.70 -19.64 0.20
CA LYS A 403 -14.47 -18.77 -0.98
C LYS A 403 -13.10 -19.03 -1.63
N PHE A 404 -12.97 -18.69 -2.92
CA PHE A 404 -11.73 -18.74 -3.71
C PHE A 404 -11.16 -20.16 -3.93
N PRO A 405 -11.90 -21.06 -4.60
CA PRO A 405 -11.52 -22.47 -4.77
C PRO A 405 -10.13 -22.65 -5.41
N LYS A 406 -9.82 -21.92 -6.50
CA LYS A 406 -8.52 -22.01 -7.19
C LYS A 406 -7.32 -21.69 -6.29
N SER A 407 -7.43 -20.66 -5.44
CA SER A 407 -6.33 -20.29 -4.55
C SER A 407 -6.13 -21.33 -3.44
N ARG A 408 -7.21 -21.96 -2.99
CA ARG A 408 -7.17 -23.03 -1.98
C ARG A 408 -6.55 -24.30 -2.58
N GLU A 409 -6.99 -24.71 -3.77
CA GLU A 409 -6.43 -25.83 -4.53
C GLU A 409 -4.93 -25.67 -4.72
N GLN A 410 -4.47 -24.49 -5.12
CA GLN A 410 -3.02 -24.19 -5.24
C GLN A 410 -2.26 -24.34 -3.91
N MET A 411 -2.84 -23.91 -2.79
CA MET A 411 -2.22 -24.09 -1.47
C MET A 411 -2.13 -25.58 -1.12
N PHE A 412 -3.21 -26.34 -1.32
CA PHE A 412 -3.22 -27.78 -1.08
C PHE A 412 -2.25 -28.54 -1.98
N GLN A 413 -2.12 -28.15 -3.25
CA GLN A 413 -1.12 -28.73 -4.17
C GLN A 413 0.31 -28.53 -3.66
N VAL A 414 0.62 -27.35 -3.10
CA VAL A 414 1.95 -27.11 -2.51
C VAL A 414 2.14 -27.92 -1.22
N VAL A 415 1.12 -28.00 -0.35
CA VAL A 415 1.19 -28.83 0.87
C VAL A 415 1.41 -30.30 0.52
N ASP A 416 0.65 -30.82 -0.45
CA ASP A 416 0.80 -32.19 -0.97
C ASP A 416 2.20 -32.45 -1.53
N LEU A 417 2.71 -31.52 -2.35
CA LEU A 417 4.06 -31.62 -2.88
C LEU A 417 5.12 -31.67 -1.79
N CYS A 418 5.03 -30.80 -0.79
CA CYS A 418 5.98 -30.79 0.31
C CYS A 418 5.89 -32.09 1.13
N LEU A 419 4.70 -32.60 1.43
CA LEU A 419 4.56 -33.88 2.15
C LEU A 419 5.16 -35.05 1.37
N ARG A 420 4.98 -35.09 0.04
CA ARG A 420 5.48 -36.17 -0.82
C ARG A 420 6.97 -36.09 -1.14
N LEU A 421 7.52 -34.88 -1.28
CA LEU A 421 8.91 -34.68 -1.72
C LEU A 421 9.85 -34.40 -0.56
N ASP A 422 9.46 -33.55 0.40
CA ASP A 422 10.31 -33.24 1.55
C ASP A 422 10.33 -34.39 2.58
N CYS A 423 9.36 -35.31 2.53
CA CYS A 423 9.26 -36.50 3.39
C CYS A 423 9.52 -36.20 4.88
N PRO A 424 8.78 -35.28 5.51
CA PRO A 424 9.04 -34.87 6.88
C PRO A 424 8.91 -36.06 7.87
N PRO A 425 9.72 -36.10 8.94
CA PRO A 425 9.69 -37.18 9.94
C PRO A 425 8.49 -37.03 10.88
N LEU A 426 7.29 -37.27 10.34
CA LEU A 426 6.03 -37.18 11.08
C LEU A 426 5.76 -38.47 11.88
N PRO A 427 5.00 -38.39 12.99
CA PRO A 427 4.62 -39.58 13.76
C PRO A 427 3.84 -40.61 12.93
N GLN A 428 3.05 -40.13 11.97
CA GLN A 428 2.30 -40.94 11.02
C GLN A 428 2.37 -40.32 9.62
N PRO A 429 2.41 -41.13 8.54
CA PRO A 429 2.36 -40.61 7.17
C PRO A 429 1.04 -39.88 6.91
N LEU A 430 1.13 -38.62 6.49
CA LEU A 430 -0.02 -37.80 6.11
C LEU A 430 -0.11 -37.67 4.60
N THR A 431 -1.32 -37.78 4.04
CA THR A 431 -1.57 -37.64 2.60
C THR A 431 -2.72 -36.65 2.39
N VAL A 432 -2.58 -35.76 1.40
CA VAL A 432 -3.64 -34.82 1.04
C VAL A 432 -4.66 -35.53 0.13
N PRO A 433 -5.97 -35.52 0.45
CA PRO A 433 -6.97 -36.16 -0.39
C PRO A 433 -7.06 -35.55 -1.79
N SER A 434 -7.22 -36.39 -2.81
CA SER A 434 -7.32 -35.91 -4.20
C SER A 434 -8.52 -35.00 -4.47
N SER A 435 -9.58 -35.07 -3.64
CA SER A 435 -10.76 -34.20 -3.75
C SER A 435 -10.42 -32.71 -3.58
N VAL A 436 -9.42 -32.36 -2.76
CA VAL A 436 -9.07 -30.96 -2.47
C VAL A 436 -7.97 -30.39 -3.39
N LEU A 437 -7.34 -31.24 -4.21
CA LEU A 437 -6.25 -30.85 -5.11
C LEU A 437 -6.74 -30.20 -6.41
N GLY A 438 -8.03 -30.32 -6.72
CA GLY A 438 -8.62 -29.82 -7.97
C GLY A 438 -8.04 -30.50 -9.22
N ASN A 439 -8.43 -30.00 -10.39
CA ASN A 439 -7.90 -30.50 -11.67
C ASN A 439 -6.52 -29.90 -11.93
N SER A 440 -5.46 -30.66 -11.64
CA SER A 440 -4.08 -30.36 -12.02
C SER A 440 -3.88 -30.57 -13.53
N SER A 441 -4.52 -29.77 -14.38
CA SER A 441 -4.01 -29.65 -15.75
C SER A 441 -2.79 -28.75 -15.67
N PRO A 442 -1.56 -29.24 -15.93
CA PRO A 442 -0.45 -28.34 -16.17
C PRO A 442 -0.91 -27.42 -17.31
N ASN A 443 -0.95 -26.10 -17.05
CA ASN A 443 -1.18 -25.14 -18.12
C ASN A 443 -0.22 -25.50 -19.24
N ARG A 444 -0.73 -25.63 -20.47
CA ARG A 444 0.05 -26.07 -21.63
C ARG A 444 1.39 -25.32 -21.60
N PRO A 445 2.50 -26.04 -21.46
CA PRO A 445 3.70 -25.38 -21.00
C PRO A 445 4.22 -24.52 -22.16
N LEU A 446 4.33 -23.23 -21.90
CA LEU A 446 4.61 -22.23 -22.92
C LEU A 446 6.12 -22.18 -23.13
N VAL A 447 6.58 -22.69 -24.26
CA VAL A 447 8.01 -22.65 -24.61
C VAL A 447 8.43 -21.18 -24.76
N ASN A 448 9.46 -20.74 -24.04
CA ASN A 448 10.10 -19.45 -24.28
C ASN A 448 11.05 -19.58 -25.50
N PRO A 449 10.69 -19.05 -26.68
CA PRO A 449 11.45 -19.31 -27.91
C PRO A 449 12.83 -18.65 -27.90
N ARG A 450 13.03 -17.59 -27.10
CA ARG A 450 14.34 -16.93 -26.97
C ARG A 450 15.28 -17.77 -26.12
N LEU A 451 14.79 -18.27 -24.98
CA LEU A 451 15.58 -19.14 -24.11
C LEU A 451 15.93 -20.44 -24.82
N SER A 452 14.96 -21.08 -25.45
CA SER A 452 15.15 -22.30 -26.25
C SER A 452 16.26 -22.12 -27.28
N ARG A 453 16.20 -21.06 -28.10
CA ARG A 453 17.23 -20.78 -29.12
C ARG A 453 18.61 -20.54 -28.50
N SER A 454 18.69 -19.79 -27.40
CA SER A 454 19.97 -19.54 -26.71
C SER A 454 20.57 -20.84 -26.15
N LEU A 455 19.75 -21.70 -25.52
CA LEU A 455 20.19 -22.99 -24.99
C LEU A 455 20.63 -23.94 -26.11
N GLN A 456 19.85 -24.04 -27.19
CA GLN A 456 20.23 -24.82 -28.38
C GLN A 456 21.56 -24.34 -28.97
N SER A 457 21.78 -23.02 -29.05
CA SER A 457 23.05 -22.46 -29.55
C SER A 457 24.23 -22.74 -28.62
N LEU A 458 24.02 -22.72 -27.29
CA LEU A 458 25.05 -22.99 -26.30
C LEU A 458 25.46 -24.48 -26.27
N LEU A 459 24.51 -25.35 -26.58
CA LEU A 459 24.71 -26.80 -26.63
C LEU A 459 25.14 -27.31 -28.01
N ALA A 460 25.13 -26.44 -29.03
CA ALA A 460 25.59 -26.77 -30.37
C ALA A 460 27.07 -27.21 -30.33
N GLY A 461 27.31 -28.48 -30.68
CA GLY A 461 28.66 -29.07 -30.70
C GLY A 461 29.05 -29.87 -29.46
N GLN A 462 28.19 -30.01 -28.43
CA GLN A 462 28.45 -30.93 -27.31
C GLN A 462 27.97 -32.35 -27.66
N THR A 463 28.89 -33.30 -27.80
CA THR A 463 28.62 -34.64 -28.35
C THR A 463 27.92 -35.63 -27.40
N TYR A 464 27.64 -35.24 -26.16
CA TYR A 464 27.01 -36.11 -25.16
C TYR A 464 26.07 -35.34 -24.23
N THR A 465 25.38 -34.33 -24.75
CA THR A 465 24.46 -33.51 -23.95
C THR A 465 23.08 -33.55 -24.56
N GLU A 466 22.12 -34.09 -23.81
CA GLU A 466 20.72 -34.10 -24.22
C GLU A 466 20.03 -32.86 -23.68
N PHE A 467 19.24 -32.21 -24.54
CA PHE A 467 18.43 -31.07 -24.17
C PHE A 467 16.96 -31.39 -24.42
N GLN A 468 16.15 -31.25 -23.39
CA GLN A 468 14.70 -31.38 -23.46
C GLN A 468 14.08 -30.03 -23.14
N GLU A 469 13.26 -29.52 -24.06
CA GLU A 469 12.53 -28.27 -23.84
C GLU A 469 11.27 -28.54 -23.05
N THR A 470 11.02 -27.66 -22.07
CA THR A 470 9.69 -27.54 -21.46
C THR A 470 9.18 -28.88 -20.89
N VAL A 471 9.86 -29.34 -19.85
CA VAL A 471 9.67 -30.66 -19.24
C VAL A 471 8.78 -30.55 -18.02
N VAL A 472 7.79 -31.45 -17.92
CA VAL A 472 7.00 -31.61 -16.70
C VAL A 472 7.74 -32.60 -15.78
N VAL A 473 8.34 -32.09 -14.72
CA VAL A 473 9.06 -32.87 -13.73
C VAL A 473 8.09 -33.34 -12.64
N GLY A 474 8.05 -34.66 -12.45
CA GLY A 474 7.23 -35.31 -11.43
C GLY A 474 5.72 -35.26 -11.67
N ASN A 475 5.23 -34.75 -12.81
CA ASN A 475 3.82 -34.40 -13.08
C ASN A 475 3.31 -33.12 -12.41
N PHE A 476 4.21 -32.27 -11.88
CA PHE A 476 3.79 -31.07 -11.13
C PHE A 476 4.57 -29.81 -11.51
N TYR A 477 5.89 -29.89 -11.66
CA TYR A 477 6.72 -28.74 -12.02
C TYR A 477 6.92 -28.66 -13.52
N VAL A 478 6.56 -27.52 -14.11
CA VAL A 478 6.98 -27.19 -15.48
C VAL A 478 8.32 -26.50 -15.39
N VAL A 479 9.34 -27.07 -16.03
CA VAL A 479 10.70 -26.53 -16.12
C VAL A 479 10.98 -26.15 -17.57
N ASP A 480 11.54 -24.98 -17.82
CA ASP A 480 11.71 -24.44 -19.17
C ASP A 480 12.68 -25.26 -20.03
N GLY A 481 13.66 -25.92 -19.40
CA GLY A 481 14.51 -26.89 -20.07
C GLY A 481 15.25 -27.82 -19.11
N VAL A 482 15.55 -29.03 -19.56
CA VAL A 482 16.39 -30.00 -18.85
C VAL A 482 17.59 -30.33 -19.72
N ILE A 483 18.78 -30.19 -19.15
CA ILE A 483 20.05 -30.55 -19.78
C ILE A 483 20.61 -31.76 -19.05
N THR A 484 20.81 -32.87 -19.76
CA THR A 484 21.39 -34.10 -19.20
C THR A 484 22.81 -34.30 -19.75
N LYS A 485 23.78 -34.46 -18.85
CA LYS A 485 25.20 -34.68 -19.18
C LYS A 485 25.71 -35.94 -18.50
N PRO A 486 26.60 -36.74 -19.13
CA PRO A 486 27.28 -37.84 -18.45
C PRO A 486 28.19 -37.31 -17.34
N LEU A 487 28.33 -38.04 -16.22
CA LEU A 487 29.26 -37.65 -15.17
C LEU A 487 30.73 -37.73 -15.66
N PRO A 488 31.61 -36.80 -15.25
CA PRO A 488 33.00 -36.73 -15.72
C PRO A 488 33.89 -37.95 -15.39
N ASN A 489 33.43 -38.89 -14.56
CA ASN A 489 34.22 -40.04 -14.08
C ASN A 489 33.75 -41.40 -14.62
N GLN A 490 32.90 -41.45 -15.65
CA GLN A 490 32.68 -42.68 -16.39
C GLN A 490 33.46 -42.59 -17.71
N SER A 491 34.72 -43.02 -17.66
CA SER A 491 35.44 -43.39 -18.88
C SER A 491 34.59 -44.41 -19.62
N CYS A 492 34.31 -44.15 -20.90
CA CYS A 492 33.87 -45.17 -21.84
C CYS A 492 34.94 -46.26 -21.89
N GLU A 493 34.84 -47.25 -21.02
CA GLU A 493 35.39 -48.56 -21.33
C GLU A 493 34.40 -49.21 -22.30
N THR A 494 34.84 -49.28 -23.55
CA THR A 494 34.24 -50.10 -24.61
C THR A 494 33.85 -51.46 -24.06
N GLU A 495 32.56 -51.68 -23.88
CA GLU A 495 32.00 -52.99 -23.52
C GLU A 495 32.24 -53.98 -24.66
N THR A 496 33.23 -54.87 -24.47
CA THR A 496 33.17 -56.23 -25.00
C THR A 496 33.21 -57.19 -23.83
N SER A 497 32.04 -57.61 -23.33
CA SER A 497 31.65 -59.01 -23.12
C SER A 497 30.65 -59.20 -21.96
N SER A 498 29.50 -59.76 -22.35
CA SER A 498 28.67 -60.76 -21.65
C SER A 498 28.04 -60.46 -20.28
N CYS A 499 26.71 -60.42 -20.34
CA CYS A 499 25.75 -61.09 -19.43
C CYS A 499 25.73 -60.70 -17.95
N ALA A 500 24.78 -59.84 -17.57
CA ALA A 500 23.76 -60.11 -16.54
C ALA A 500 22.80 -58.92 -16.43
N GLU A 501 21.52 -59.23 -16.25
CA GLU A 501 20.44 -58.27 -16.02
C GLU A 501 20.66 -57.49 -14.72
N GLU A 502 20.81 -56.17 -14.81
CA GLU A 502 20.32 -55.22 -13.82
C GLU A 502 20.14 -53.89 -14.55
N GLN A 503 18.87 -53.51 -14.81
CA GLN A 503 18.53 -52.18 -15.32
C GLN A 503 18.90 -51.15 -14.26
N SER A 504 20.15 -50.70 -14.27
CA SER A 504 20.56 -49.53 -13.52
C SER A 504 19.75 -48.34 -14.04
N SER A 505 18.94 -47.74 -13.16
CA SER A 505 18.15 -46.57 -13.49
C SER A 505 19.08 -45.47 -14.03
N PRO A 506 18.77 -44.81 -15.17
CA PRO A 506 19.64 -43.81 -15.81
C PRO A 506 19.91 -42.55 -14.95
N ALA A 507 19.29 -42.45 -13.77
CA ALA A 507 19.49 -41.38 -12.81
C ALA A 507 20.86 -41.40 -12.10
N GLY A 508 21.58 -42.54 -12.09
CA GLY A 508 22.85 -42.68 -11.38
C GLY A 508 24.11 -42.26 -12.15
N SER A 509 24.05 -42.19 -13.48
CA SER A 509 25.22 -42.00 -14.36
C SER A 509 25.27 -40.63 -15.06
N SER A 510 24.23 -39.79 -14.86
CA SER A 510 24.08 -38.51 -15.56
C SER A 510 23.72 -37.35 -14.63
N GLN A 511 24.40 -36.22 -14.80
CA GLN A 511 24.04 -34.95 -14.19
C GLN A 511 22.87 -34.33 -14.95
N ARG A 512 21.75 -34.07 -14.25
CA ARG A 512 20.56 -33.40 -14.80
C ARG A 512 20.49 -31.97 -14.30
N ILE A 513 20.46 -31.01 -15.20
CA ILE A 513 20.39 -29.58 -14.90
C ILE A 513 18.99 -29.09 -15.30
N ALA A 514 18.29 -28.46 -14.37
CA ALA A 514 16.96 -27.89 -14.60
C ALA A 514 17.07 -26.37 -14.80
N VAL A 515 16.76 -25.86 -16.00
CA VAL A 515 16.78 -24.43 -16.31
C VAL A 515 15.38 -23.86 -16.06
N ILE A 516 15.29 -22.86 -15.18
CA ILE A 516 14.03 -22.24 -14.75
C ILE A 516 14.06 -20.75 -15.08
N TYR A 517 13.24 -20.32 -16.03
CA TYR A 517 13.09 -18.93 -16.41
C TYR A 517 12.03 -18.24 -15.54
N ALA A 518 12.45 -17.78 -14.37
CA ALA A 518 11.55 -17.14 -13.41
C ALA A 518 11.40 -15.62 -13.69
N PRO A 519 10.18 -15.05 -13.56
CA PRO A 519 10.01 -13.60 -13.63
C PRO A 519 10.67 -12.90 -12.44
N ASN A 520 11.06 -11.63 -12.60
CA ASN A 520 11.69 -10.83 -11.54
C ASN A 520 10.88 -10.78 -10.23
N SER A 521 9.55 -10.94 -10.28
CA SER A 521 8.68 -10.99 -9.11
C SER A 521 8.88 -12.23 -8.23
N SER A 522 9.54 -13.27 -8.76
CA SER A 522 9.91 -14.50 -8.05
C SER A 522 11.17 -14.33 -7.19
N PHE A 523 11.86 -13.20 -7.31
CA PHE A 523 13.03 -12.85 -6.51
C PHE A 523 12.71 -11.67 -5.58
N CYS A 524 13.44 -11.56 -4.47
CA CYS A 524 13.43 -10.35 -3.67
C CYS A 524 14.03 -9.20 -4.48
N TYR A 525 13.40 -8.03 -4.44
CA TYR A 525 13.80 -6.86 -5.21
C TYR A 525 15.28 -6.54 -4.99
N ASP A 526 15.97 -6.23 -6.08
CA ASP A 526 17.40 -5.89 -6.11
C ASP A 526 18.35 -7.01 -5.65
N THR A 527 17.87 -8.26 -5.64
CA THR A 527 18.68 -9.43 -5.28
C THR A 527 18.37 -10.62 -6.20
N SER A 528 19.22 -11.65 -6.16
CA SER A 528 18.96 -12.96 -6.78
C SER A 528 18.35 -13.97 -5.80
N HIS A 529 17.87 -13.53 -4.64
CA HIS A 529 17.32 -14.42 -3.62
C HIS A 529 15.91 -14.89 -4.01
N PRO A 530 15.67 -16.20 -4.17
CA PRO A 530 14.37 -16.72 -4.59
C PRO A 530 13.35 -16.59 -3.44
N ARG A 531 12.15 -16.12 -3.79
CA ARG A 531 11.00 -16.07 -2.88
C ARG A 531 10.39 -17.44 -2.64
N GLY A 532 9.52 -17.55 -1.64
CA GLY A 532 8.98 -18.82 -1.11
C GLY A 532 8.59 -19.86 -2.16
N HIS A 533 7.78 -19.49 -3.16
CA HIS A 533 7.34 -20.45 -4.18
C HIS A 533 8.48 -20.97 -5.06
N LEU A 534 9.36 -20.08 -5.53
CA LEU A 534 10.51 -20.47 -6.34
C LEU A 534 11.52 -21.26 -5.51
N ALA A 535 11.70 -20.89 -4.24
CA ALA A 535 12.57 -21.62 -3.31
C ALA A 535 12.11 -23.07 -3.08
N VAL A 536 10.80 -23.30 -2.93
CA VAL A 536 10.24 -24.67 -2.84
C VAL A 536 10.46 -25.44 -4.12
N GLN A 537 10.23 -24.84 -5.29
CA GLN A 537 10.50 -25.49 -6.58
C GLN A 537 11.98 -25.90 -6.71
N ILE A 538 12.91 -25.00 -6.34
CA ILE A 538 14.36 -25.30 -6.35
C ILE A 538 14.67 -26.47 -5.41
N ARG A 539 14.18 -26.44 -4.17
CA ARG A 539 14.40 -27.50 -3.17
C ARG A 539 13.87 -28.86 -3.66
N HIS A 540 12.65 -28.89 -4.18
CA HIS A 540 12.04 -30.10 -4.70
C HIS A 540 12.75 -30.67 -5.93
N LEU A 541 13.22 -29.82 -6.84
CA LEU A 541 14.02 -30.26 -7.98
C LEU A 541 15.36 -30.86 -7.54
N GLN A 542 16.00 -30.30 -6.51
CA GLN A 542 17.20 -30.88 -5.91
C GLN A 542 16.94 -32.26 -5.31
N ILE A 543 15.83 -32.44 -4.58
CA ILE A 543 15.41 -33.74 -4.05
C ILE A 543 15.19 -34.76 -5.19
N LEU A 544 14.63 -34.33 -6.31
CA LEU A 544 14.43 -35.16 -7.50
C LEU A 544 15.70 -35.44 -8.30
N GLY A 545 16.86 -34.95 -7.83
CA GLY A 545 18.18 -35.18 -8.44
C GLY A 545 18.48 -34.27 -9.63
N TYR A 546 17.89 -33.07 -9.68
CA TYR A 546 18.24 -32.02 -10.64
C TYR A 546 19.11 -30.96 -9.98
N SER A 547 19.98 -30.31 -10.76
CA SER A 547 20.70 -29.09 -10.39
C SER A 547 20.00 -27.87 -10.99
N PRO A 548 19.23 -27.08 -10.22
CA PRO A 548 18.49 -25.94 -10.74
C PRO A 548 19.41 -24.78 -11.13
N VAL A 549 19.10 -24.13 -12.25
CA VAL A 549 19.74 -22.90 -12.75
C VAL A 549 18.63 -21.90 -13.07
N LEU A 550 18.78 -20.66 -12.60
CA LEU A 550 17.78 -19.59 -12.70
C LEU A 550 18.13 -18.55 -13.76
#